data_AF-A0A3S1GDK1-F1
#
_entry.id   AF-A0A3S1GDK1-F1
#
_cell.length_a   1.000
_cell.length_b   1.000
_cell.length_c   1.000
_cell.angle_alpha   90.00
_cell.angle_beta   90.00
_cell.angle_gamma   90.00
#
_symmetry.space_group_name_H-M   'P 1'
#
loop_
_entity.id
_entity.type
_entity.pdbx_description
1 polymer ?
#
loop_
_entity_poly.entity_id
_entity_poly.type
_entity_poly.pdbx_seq_one_letter_code
_entity_poly.pdbx_strand_id
1 'polypeptide(L)'
;VAALCILAGLTLGTLSGSLTTRMYVPSFISTLAVGGVCFSVAQWLSGNRALNMDAAQRNETFGWMIGRTGIVPHELFIALGLLAICLIIERRTILGRALKAVGAGELAAAASGLNVARYKILAFAISGALAAVAGLLFSVKLSGGAPTIANGFLLPAIVAVLVGGTPLTGGVGGVLNTAIGTLIVAVIRASMLYFGIAATQQQ
;
A
#
# COMPACT_ATOMS: atom_id res chain seq x y z
N VAL A 1 -2.97 -19.41 -1.86
CA VAL A 1 -3.64 -18.28 -1.16
C VAL A 1 -2.93 -16.95 -1.40
N ALA A 2 -1.64 -16.81 -1.07
CA ALA A 2 -0.91 -15.55 -1.27
C ALA A 2 -1.02 -14.96 -2.69
N ALA A 3 -0.86 -15.79 -3.73
CA ALA A 3 -1.01 -15.34 -5.12
C ALA A 3 -2.41 -14.79 -5.44
N LEU A 4 -3.47 -15.39 -4.88
CA LEU A 4 -4.85 -14.91 -5.07
C LEU A 4 -5.06 -13.55 -4.40
N CYS A 5 -4.49 -13.34 -3.21
CA CYS A 5 -4.56 -12.05 -2.52
C CYS A 5 -3.85 -10.95 -3.34
N ILE A 6 -2.67 -11.25 -3.88
CA ILE A 6 -1.92 -10.29 -4.71
C ILE A 6 -2.66 -9.99 -6.01
N LEU A 7 -3.22 -11.02 -6.66
CA LEU A 7 -4.04 -10.84 -7.86
C LEU A 7 -5.28 -9.98 -7.57
N ALA A 8 -5.97 -10.21 -6.45
CA ALA A 8 -7.10 -9.37 -6.04
C ALA A 8 -6.67 -7.91 -5.78
N GLY A 9 -5.54 -7.69 -5.11
CA GLY A 9 -4.99 -6.34 -4.92
C GLY A 9 -4.66 -5.66 -6.24
N LEU A 10 -4.06 -6.39 -7.18
CA LEU A 10 -3.70 -5.89 -8.49
C LEU A 10 -4.94 -5.57 -9.34
N THR A 11 -5.98 -6.40 -9.31
CA THR A 11 -7.24 -6.12 -10.03
C THR A 11 -7.97 -4.90 -9.46
N LEU A 12 -8.01 -4.77 -8.13
CA LEU A 12 -8.61 -3.60 -7.49
C LEU A 12 -7.80 -2.31 -7.72
N GLY A 13 -6.46 -2.42 -7.75
CA GLY A 13 -5.57 -1.33 -8.12
C GLY A 13 -5.75 -0.90 -9.57
N THR A 14 -5.76 -1.84 -10.51
CA THR A 14 -6.03 -1.54 -11.93
C THR A 14 -7.42 -0.94 -12.13
N LEU A 15 -8.44 -1.40 -11.40
CA LEU A 15 -9.78 -0.82 -11.42
C LEU A 15 -9.74 0.65 -10.97
N SER A 16 -9.10 0.93 -9.84
CA SER A 16 -8.94 2.30 -9.32
C SER A 16 -8.25 3.21 -10.33
N GLY A 17 -7.18 2.73 -10.98
CA GLY A 17 -6.47 3.47 -12.00
C GLY A 17 -7.27 3.67 -13.30
N SER A 18 -8.03 2.66 -13.71
CA SER A 18 -8.90 2.73 -14.89
C SER A 18 -10.04 3.73 -14.68
N LEU A 19 -10.66 3.72 -13.51
CA LEU A 19 -11.71 4.68 -13.13
C LEU A 19 -11.17 6.11 -13.15
N THR A 20 -10.02 6.36 -12.52
CA THR A 20 -9.37 7.67 -12.49
C THR A 20 -9.03 8.18 -13.90
N THR A 21 -8.45 7.31 -14.73
CA THR A 21 -7.96 7.73 -16.07
C THR A 21 -9.06 7.84 -17.11
N ARG A 22 -10.15 7.09 -16.99
CA ARG A 22 -11.23 7.05 -17.99
C ARG A 22 -12.42 7.94 -17.64
N MET A 23 -12.69 8.16 -16.35
CA MET A 23 -13.80 9.02 -15.89
C MET A 23 -13.36 10.42 -15.48
N TYR A 24 -12.07 10.75 -15.60
CA TYR A 24 -11.51 12.06 -15.22
C TYR A 24 -11.84 12.49 -13.78
N VAL A 25 -12.06 11.51 -12.90
CA VAL A 25 -12.34 11.73 -11.48
C VAL A 25 -11.01 11.91 -10.74
N PRO A 26 -10.92 12.83 -9.76
CA PRO A 26 -9.74 12.94 -8.89
C PRO A 26 -9.37 11.60 -8.26
N SER A 27 -8.06 11.26 -8.30
CA SER A 27 -7.50 10.00 -7.82
C SER A 27 -7.96 9.61 -6.41
N PHE A 28 -8.02 10.59 -5.50
CA PHE A 28 -8.42 10.39 -4.10
C PHE A 28 -9.83 9.82 -3.97
N ILE A 29 -10.78 10.38 -4.74
CA ILE A 29 -12.19 9.97 -4.70
C ILE A 29 -12.34 8.55 -5.26
N SER A 30 -11.68 8.26 -6.39
CA SER A 30 -11.70 6.93 -7.00
C SER A 30 -11.17 5.85 -6.04
N THR A 31 -10.03 6.11 -5.37
CA THR A 31 -9.46 5.15 -4.42
C THR A 31 -10.30 4.96 -3.17
N LEU A 32 -10.92 6.02 -2.64
CA LEU A 32 -11.81 5.90 -1.50
C LEU A 32 -13.08 5.13 -1.85
N ALA A 33 -13.65 5.35 -3.05
CA ALA A 33 -14.81 4.62 -3.52
C ALA A 33 -14.53 3.12 -3.68
N VAL A 34 -13.43 2.77 -4.35
CA VAL A 34 -13.01 1.36 -4.50
C VAL A 34 -12.70 0.75 -3.13
N GLY A 35 -12.00 1.49 -2.24
CA GLY A 35 -11.74 1.06 -0.87
C GLY A 35 -13.02 0.77 -0.07
N GLY A 36 -14.04 1.63 -0.21
CA GLY A 36 -15.35 1.43 0.40
C GLY A 36 -16.06 0.17 -0.11
N VAL A 37 -16.03 -0.07 -1.43
CA VAL A 37 -16.57 -1.31 -2.02
C VAL A 37 -15.84 -2.54 -1.49
N CYS A 38 -14.50 -2.51 -1.45
CA CYS A 38 -13.70 -3.60 -0.88
C CYS A 38 -14.04 -3.86 0.58
N PHE A 39 -14.22 -2.79 1.37
CA PHE A 39 -14.61 -2.88 2.77
C PHE A 39 -16.00 -3.53 2.92
N SER A 40 -17.00 -3.09 2.16
CA SER A 40 -18.35 -3.66 2.19
C SER A 40 -18.37 -5.14 1.77
N VAL A 41 -17.63 -5.51 0.71
CA VAL A 41 -17.52 -6.91 0.26
C VAL A 41 -16.82 -7.76 1.32
N ALA A 42 -15.75 -7.27 1.93
CA ALA A 42 -15.06 -7.97 3.01
C ALA A 42 -15.96 -8.15 4.24
N GLN A 43 -16.77 -7.16 4.58
CA GLN A 43 -17.72 -7.22 5.71
C GLN A 43 -18.83 -8.24 5.46
N TRP A 44 -19.35 -8.29 4.24
CA TRP A 44 -20.36 -9.26 3.82
C TRP A 44 -19.81 -10.69 3.86
N LEU A 45 -18.62 -10.91 3.26
CA LEU A 45 -17.96 -12.23 3.25
C LEU A 45 -17.62 -12.73 4.65
N SER A 46 -17.14 -11.84 5.53
CA SER A 46 -16.81 -12.20 6.90
C SER A 46 -18.06 -12.39 7.78
N GLY A 47 -19.25 -12.01 7.35
CA GLY A 47 -20.46 -12.02 8.18
C GLY A 47 -20.33 -11.08 9.40
N ASN A 48 -19.63 -9.96 9.21
CA ASN A 48 -19.36 -8.94 10.23
C ASN A 48 -18.60 -9.42 11.49
N ARG A 49 -17.86 -10.53 11.39
CA ARG A 49 -17.04 -11.09 12.48
C ARG A 49 -15.56 -11.09 12.12
N ALA A 50 -14.71 -11.12 13.15
CA ALA A 50 -13.30 -11.41 12.99
C ALA A 50 -13.14 -12.90 12.64
N LEU A 51 -12.39 -13.20 11.58
CA LEU A 51 -12.01 -14.55 11.21
C LEU A 51 -10.64 -14.83 11.81
N ASN A 52 -10.55 -15.87 12.64
CA ASN A 52 -9.27 -16.30 13.23
C ASN A 52 -8.72 -17.46 12.40
N MET A 53 -7.41 -17.47 12.23
CA MET A 53 -6.70 -18.53 11.52
C MET A 53 -6.07 -19.46 12.55
N ASP A 54 -6.25 -20.77 12.37
CA ASP A 54 -5.65 -21.74 13.27
C ASP A 54 -4.12 -21.62 13.27
N ALA A 55 -3.53 -21.63 14.46
CA ALA A 55 -2.12 -21.29 14.67
C ALA A 55 -1.19 -22.32 14.03
N ALA A 56 -1.59 -23.60 14.01
CA ALA A 56 -0.83 -24.70 13.41
C ALA A 56 -0.79 -24.57 11.88
N GLN A 57 -1.96 -24.45 11.23
CA GLN A 57 -2.06 -24.29 9.77
C GLN A 57 -1.39 -23.00 9.26
N ARG A 58 -1.47 -21.92 10.05
CA ARG A 58 -0.75 -20.68 9.75
C ARG A 58 0.77 -20.90 9.77
N ASN A 59 1.29 -21.56 10.80
CA ASN A 59 2.74 -21.72 10.94
C ASN A 59 3.31 -22.64 9.86
N GLU A 60 2.56 -23.66 9.43
CA GLU A 60 2.95 -24.50 8.30
C GLU A 60 2.96 -23.74 6.96
N THR A 61 1.97 -22.88 6.72
CA THR A 61 1.82 -22.18 5.42
C THR A 61 2.60 -20.87 5.32
N PHE A 62 2.70 -20.14 6.43
CA PHE A 62 3.23 -18.78 6.51
C PHE A 62 4.31 -18.60 7.60
N GLY A 63 4.78 -19.68 8.22
CA GLY A 63 5.85 -19.61 9.24
C GLY A 63 7.12 -18.92 8.72
N TRP A 64 7.40 -19.02 7.42
CA TRP A 64 8.52 -18.32 6.77
C TRP A 64 8.34 -16.79 6.72
N MET A 65 7.11 -16.26 6.78
CA MET A 65 6.83 -14.82 6.80
C MET A 65 6.92 -14.20 8.20
N ILE A 66 6.60 -14.95 9.26
CA ILE A 66 6.57 -14.48 10.66
C ILE A 66 7.78 -14.95 11.46
N GLY A 67 8.59 -15.85 10.90
CA GLY A 67 9.75 -16.40 11.58
C GLY A 67 10.71 -15.32 12.09
N ARG A 68 11.65 -15.71 12.93
CA ARG A 68 12.77 -14.86 13.36
C ARG A 68 14.07 -15.55 13.03
N THR A 69 14.95 -14.85 12.32
CA THR A 69 16.34 -15.28 12.15
C THR A 69 17.18 -14.43 13.10
N GLY A 70 17.47 -14.98 14.26
CA GLY A 70 18.12 -14.24 15.35
C GLY A 70 17.21 -13.13 15.92
N ILE A 71 17.71 -11.89 15.94
CA ILE A 71 17.02 -10.72 16.52
C ILE A 71 16.02 -10.07 15.53
N VAL A 72 16.15 -10.36 14.23
CA VAL A 72 15.42 -9.65 13.17
C VAL A 72 14.16 -10.43 12.73
N PRO A 73 12.96 -9.83 12.77
CA PRO A 73 11.75 -10.43 12.21
C PRO A 73 11.82 -10.55 10.68
N HIS A 74 11.31 -11.66 10.11
CA HIS A 74 11.27 -11.87 8.65
C HIS A 74 10.47 -10.79 7.90
N GLU A 75 9.49 -10.18 8.57
CA GLU A 75 8.72 -9.01 8.11
C GLU A 75 9.64 -7.88 7.59
N LEU A 76 10.78 -7.64 8.27
CA LEU A 76 11.72 -6.61 7.87
C LEU A 76 12.46 -6.97 6.58
N PHE A 77 12.83 -8.25 6.39
CA PHE A 77 13.46 -8.71 5.15
C PHE A 77 12.52 -8.57 3.96
N ILE A 78 11.23 -8.87 4.15
CA ILE A 78 10.21 -8.70 3.09
C ILE A 78 10.02 -7.22 2.77
N ALA A 79 9.93 -6.35 3.80
CA ALA A 79 9.82 -4.91 3.60
C ALA A 79 11.05 -4.32 2.88
N LEU A 80 12.27 -4.72 3.27
CA LEU A 80 13.50 -4.31 2.60
C LEU A 80 13.60 -4.84 1.17
N GLY A 81 13.18 -6.08 0.94
CA GLY A 81 13.11 -6.67 -0.40
C GLY A 81 12.15 -5.90 -1.31
N LEU A 82 10.95 -5.59 -0.83
CA LEU A 82 9.98 -4.78 -1.58
C LEU A 82 10.51 -3.36 -1.82
N LEU A 83 11.12 -2.73 -0.83
CA LEU A 83 11.73 -1.41 -0.96
C LEU A 83 12.86 -1.42 -2.01
N ALA A 84 13.71 -2.45 -2.01
CA ALA A 84 14.76 -2.61 -3.01
C ALA A 84 14.18 -2.78 -4.43
N ILE A 85 13.13 -3.60 -4.58
CA ILE A 85 12.42 -3.78 -5.86
C ILE A 85 11.84 -2.44 -6.33
N CYS A 86 11.14 -1.71 -5.47
CA CYS A 86 10.58 -0.41 -5.79
C CYS A 86 11.65 0.62 -6.16
N LEU A 87 12.80 0.63 -5.46
CA LEU A 87 13.94 1.49 -5.79
C LEU A 87 14.56 1.16 -7.14
N ILE A 88 14.69 -0.13 -7.48
CA ILE A 88 15.19 -0.56 -8.79
C ILE A 88 14.22 -0.15 -9.89
N ILE A 89 12.92 -0.36 -9.68
CA ILE A 89 11.88 0.09 -10.63
C ILE A 89 11.97 1.60 -10.82
N GLU A 90 12.05 2.37 -9.74
CA GLU A 90 12.12 3.83 -9.79
C GLU A 90 13.39 4.33 -10.52
N ARG A 91 14.56 3.76 -10.22
CA ARG A 91 15.85 4.30 -10.68
C ARG A 91 16.35 3.72 -11.99
N ARG A 92 16.08 2.43 -12.25
CA ARG A 92 16.69 1.69 -13.37
C ARG A 92 15.72 1.43 -14.52
N THR A 93 14.41 1.43 -14.29
CA THR A 93 13.45 1.05 -15.33
C THR A 93 12.84 2.22 -16.09
N ILE A 94 12.29 1.93 -17.28
CA ILE A 94 11.54 2.90 -18.09
C ILE A 94 10.28 3.37 -17.35
N LEU A 95 9.63 2.47 -16.61
CA LEU A 95 8.45 2.79 -15.81
C LEU A 95 8.73 3.90 -14.80
N GLY A 96 9.85 3.81 -14.05
CA GLY A 96 10.24 4.83 -13.08
C GLY A 96 10.48 6.20 -13.71
N ARG A 97 11.17 6.25 -14.85
CA ARG A 97 11.41 7.50 -15.60
C ARG A 97 10.11 8.10 -16.14
N ALA A 98 9.23 7.26 -16.69
CA ALA A 98 7.93 7.69 -17.20
C ALA A 98 7.04 8.24 -16.08
N LEU A 99 7.01 7.60 -14.91
CA LEU A 99 6.23 8.07 -13.76
C LEU A 99 6.73 9.42 -13.24
N LYS A 100 8.06 9.63 -13.19
CA LYS A 100 8.62 10.95 -12.83
C LYS A 100 8.30 12.03 -13.84
N ALA A 101 8.33 11.71 -15.14
CA ALA A 101 7.93 12.64 -16.18
C ALA A 101 6.45 13.03 -16.08
N VAL A 102 5.57 12.05 -15.84
CA VAL A 102 4.14 12.29 -15.60
C VAL A 102 3.93 13.15 -14.36
N GLY A 103 4.66 12.91 -13.27
CA GLY A 103 4.60 13.69 -12.04
C GLY A 103 5.10 15.13 -12.20
N ALA A 104 6.13 15.37 -13.02
CA ALA A 104 6.66 16.71 -13.29
C ALA A 104 5.72 17.55 -14.18
N GLY A 105 4.97 16.90 -15.06
CA GLY A 105 3.97 17.57 -15.88
C GLY A 105 3.25 16.63 -16.84
N GLU A 106 1.94 16.43 -16.63
CA GLU A 106 1.15 15.49 -17.42
C GLU A 106 1.03 15.91 -18.89
N LEU A 107 0.80 17.20 -19.15
CA LEU A 107 0.69 17.75 -20.51
C LEU A 107 2.01 17.62 -21.28
N ALA A 108 3.15 17.87 -20.60
CA ALA A 108 4.48 17.74 -21.19
C ALA A 108 4.83 16.27 -21.49
N ALA A 109 4.48 15.36 -20.58
CA ALA A 109 4.66 13.92 -20.80
C ALA A 109 3.83 13.42 -21.98
N ALA A 110 2.56 13.84 -22.09
CA ALA A 110 1.69 13.51 -23.21
C ALA A 110 2.23 14.05 -24.54
N ALA A 111 2.70 15.30 -24.57
CA ALA A 111 3.34 15.90 -25.75
C ALA A 111 4.63 15.17 -26.17
N SER A 112 5.32 14.53 -25.23
CA SER A 112 6.52 13.71 -25.48
C SER A 112 6.20 12.28 -25.94
N GLY A 113 4.93 11.97 -26.26
CA GLY A 113 4.50 10.66 -26.74
C GLY A 113 4.27 9.59 -25.66
N LEU A 114 4.33 9.95 -24.37
CA LEU A 114 4.01 9.02 -23.28
C LEU A 114 2.50 8.86 -23.15
N ASN A 115 2.03 7.62 -23.10
CA ASN A 115 0.64 7.33 -22.79
C ASN A 115 0.39 7.44 -21.28
N VAL A 116 0.12 8.68 -20.83
CA VAL A 116 -0.07 9.03 -19.40
C VAL A 116 -1.08 8.12 -18.71
N ALA A 117 -2.19 7.80 -19.37
CA ALA A 117 -3.23 6.93 -18.83
C ALA A 117 -2.70 5.53 -18.47
N ARG A 118 -1.90 4.91 -19.36
CA ARG A 118 -1.33 3.58 -19.11
C ARG A 118 -0.39 3.59 -17.90
N TYR A 119 0.48 4.60 -17.78
CA TYR A 119 1.42 4.68 -16.65
C TYR A 119 0.71 4.96 -15.33
N LYS A 120 -0.36 5.76 -15.32
CA LYS A 120 -1.21 5.95 -14.14
C LYS A 120 -1.87 4.64 -13.71
N ILE A 121 -2.47 3.89 -14.64
CA ILE A 121 -3.09 2.58 -14.34
C ILE A 121 -2.08 1.61 -13.73
N LEU A 122 -0.87 1.54 -14.29
CA LEU A 122 0.21 0.70 -13.75
C LEU A 122 0.64 1.12 -12.35
N ALA A 123 0.72 2.43 -12.06
CA ALA A 123 1.04 2.92 -10.72
C ALA A 123 0.00 2.46 -9.68
N PHE A 124 -1.30 2.57 -10.01
CA PHE A 124 -2.36 2.08 -9.13
C PHE A 124 -2.36 0.54 -8.99
N ALA A 125 -2.05 -0.19 -10.06
CA ALA A 125 -1.92 -1.65 -10.03
C ALA A 125 -0.81 -2.11 -9.08
N ILE A 126 0.36 -1.49 -9.16
CA ILE A 126 1.51 -1.78 -8.29
C ILE A 126 1.17 -1.42 -6.84
N SER A 127 0.53 -0.26 -6.62
CA SER A 127 0.09 0.15 -5.28
C SER A 127 -0.90 -0.86 -4.67
N GLY A 128 -1.88 -1.33 -5.44
CA GLY A 128 -2.84 -2.34 -5.00
C GLY A 128 -2.19 -3.69 -4.69
N ALA A 129 -1.20 -4.11 -5.49
CA ALA A 129 -0.42 -5.32 -5.22
C ALA A 129 0.40 -5.20 -3.92
N LEU A 130 1.06 -4.05 -3.69
CA LEU A 130 1.81 -3.79 -2.45
C LEU A 130 0.89 -3.74 -1.23
N ALA A 131 -0.28 -3.13 -1.35
CA ALA A 131 -1.29 -3.10 -0.31
C ALA A 131 -1.80 -4.51 0.04
N ALA A 132 -1.99 -5.39 -0.96
CA ALA A 132 -2.36 -6.79 -0.70
C ALA A 132 -1.26 -7.58 0.00
N VAL A 133 0.02 -7.36 -0.33
CA VAL A 133 1.14 -7.98 0.40
C VAL A 133 1.20 -7.50 1.85
N ALA A 134 1.02 -6.19 2.07
CA ALA A 134 0.98 -5.62 3.42
C ALA A 134 -0.21 -6.18 4.24
N GLY A 135 -1.39 -6.27 3.63
CA GLY A 135 -2.58 -6.86 4.26
C GLY A 135 -2.39 -8.33 4.60
N LEU A 136 -1.81 -9.13 3.69
CA LEU A 136 -1.50 -10.54 3.94
C LEU A 136 -0.54 -10.69 5.12
N LEU A 137 0.56 -9.93 5.15
CA LEU A 137 1.51 -9.92 6.27
C LEU A 137 0.81 -9.56 7.58
N PHE A 138 -0.05 -8.55 7.56
CA PHE A 138 -0.74 -8.08 8.75
C PHE A 138 -1.73 -9.12 9.29
N SER A 139 -2.53 -9.76 8.43
CA SER A 139 -3.46 -10.83 8.83
C SER A 139 -2.73 -12.05 9.38
N VAL A 140 -1.60 -12.42 8.75
CA VAL A 140 -0.76 -13.51 9.19
C VAL A 140 -0.17 -13.22 10.58
N LYS A 141 0.36 -12.01 10.79
CA LYS A 141 0.90 -11.56 12.08
C LYS A 141 -0.13 -11.58 13.20
N LEU A 142 -1.38 -11.19 12.91
CA LEU A 142 -2.45 -11.16 13.91
C LEU A 142 -3.12 -12.53 14.14
N SER A 143 -2.75 -13.57 13.37
CA SER A 143 -3.42 -14.88 13.39
C SER A 143 -4.92 -14.79 13.03
N GLY A 144 -5.28 -13.82 12.21
CA GLY A 144 -6.67 -13.52 11.90
C GLY A 144 -6.84 -12.17 11.24
N GLY A 145 -8.08 -11.85 10.88
CA GLY A 145 -8.41 -10.60 10.23
C GLY A 145 -9.86 -10.21 10.48
N ALA A 146 -10.09 -8.91 10.62
CA ALA A 146 -11.41 -8.31 10.55
C ALA A 146 -11.37 -7.16 9.51
N PRO A 147 -12.49 -6.89 8.81
CA PRO A 147 -12.54 -5.87 7.78
C PRO A 147 -12.12 -4.47 8.26
N THR A 148 -12.35 -4.16 9.53
CA THR A 148 -12.10 -2.85 10.15
C THR A 148 -10.67 -2.63 10.63
N ILE A 149 -9.86 -3.68 10.73
CA ILE A 149 -8.54 -3.65 11.37
C ILE A 149 -7.54 -2.74 10.63
N ALA A 150 -7.69 -2.57 9.32
CA ALA A 150 -6.79 -1.76 8.51
C ALA A 150 -7.24 -0.30 8.33
N ASN A 151 -8.45 0.08 8.78
CA ASN A 151 -9.02 1.40 8.48
C ASN A 151 -8.17 2.56 9.05
N GLY A 152 -7.51 2.31 10.19
CA GLY A 152 -6.62 3.27 10.84
C GLY A 152 -5.27 3.51 10.17
N PHE A 153 -4.96 2.80 9.08
CA PHE A 153 -3.70 2.98 8.36
C PHE A 153 -3.84 3.88 7.13
N LEU A 154 -5.06 4.22 6.71
CA LEU A 154 -5.31 5.04 5.51
C LEU A 154 -4.71 6.45 5.63
N LEU A 155 -5.09 7.20 6.67
CA LEU A 155 -4.61 8.57 6.89
C LEU A 155 -3.11 8.60 7.23
N PRO A 156 -2.57 7.75 8.15
CA PRO A 156 -1.14 7.72 8.40
C PRO A 156 -0.29 7.36 7.18
N ALA A 157 -0.78 6.52 6.27
CA ALA A 157 -0.07 6.22 5.02
C ALA A 157 0.05 7.46 4.12
N ILE A 158 -1.01 8.27 4.01
CA ILE A 158 -0.97 9.53 3.26
C ILE A 158 0.00 10.51 3.92
N VAL A 159 -0.06 10.65 5.25
CA VAL A 159 0.83 11.51 6.03
C VAL A 159 2.30 11.09 5.84
N ALA A 160 2.60 9.79 5.86
CA ALA A 160 3.96 9.28 5.67
C ALA A 160 4.56 9.67 4.32
N VAL A 161 3.76 9.59 3.24
CA VAL A 161 4.19 9.99 1.90
C VAL A 161 4.43 11.50 1.82
N LEU A 162 3.56 12.29 2.46
CA LEU A 162 3.62 13.75 2.46
C LEU A 162 4.80 14.27 3.29
N VAL A 163 5.03 13.71 4.48
CA VAL A 163 6.23 13.98 5.31
C VAL A 163 7.50 13.53 4.59
N GLY A 164 7.43 12.44 3.82
CA GLY A 164 8.48 12.02 2.90
C GLY A 164 8.67 12.94 1.69
N GLY A 165 7.95 14.06 1.58
CA GLY A 165 8.19 15.10 0.58
C GLY A 165 7.60 14.84 -0.82
N THR A 166 6.66 13.91 -0.97
CA THR A 166 5.94 13.72 -2.25
C THR A 166 4.62 14.50 -2.23
N PRO A 167 4.45 15.54 -3.07
CA PRO A 167 3.24 16.38 -3.06
C PRO A 167 2.03 15.66 -3.68
N LEU A 168 0.84 15.89 -3.11
CA LEU A 168 -0.44 15.34 -3.60
C LEU A 168 -0.86 15.91 -4.97
N THR A 169 -0.38 17.10 -5.30
CA THR A 169 -0.66 17.81 -6.57
C THR A 169 0.16 17.29 -7.76
N GLY A 170 1.06 16.33 -7.53
CA GLY A 170 2.06 15.92 -8.52
C GLY A 170 3.37 16.70 -8.36
N GLY A 171 4.48 16.03 -8.66
CA GLY A 171 5.82 16.57 -8.56
C GLY A 171 6.89 15.47 -8.56
N VAL A 172 8.11 15.85 -8.21
CA VAL A 172 9.24 14.92 -8.16
C VAL A 172 9.36 14.35 -6.73
N GLY A 173 8.79 13.16 -6.52
CA GLY A 173 8.98 12.35 -5.33
C GLY A 173 10.01 11.23 -5.53
N GLY A 174 10.24 10.43 -4.48
CA GLY A 174 11.12 9.26 -4.52
C GLY A 174 10.78 8.23 -3.47
N VAL A 175 10.95 6.94 -3.79
CA VAL A 175 10.63 5.80 -2.92
C VAL A 175 11.44 5.88 -1.62
N LEU A 176 12.69 6.33 -1.70
CA LEU A 176 13.57 6.48 -0.53
C LEU A 176 13.04 7.54 0.46
N ASN A 177 12.54 8.67 -0.06
CA ASN A 177 12.04 9.75 0.79
C ASN A 177 10.72 9.33 1.46
N THR A 178 9.85 8.62 0.72
CA THR A 178 8.65 7.99 1.30
C THR A 178 9.02 7.00 2.40
N ALA A 179 10.06 6.18 2.22
CA ALA A 179 10.51 5.25 3.26
C ALA A 179 10.95 5.98 4.53
N ILE A 180 11.71 7.07 4.41
CA ILE A 180 12.08 7.92 5.55
C ILE A 180 10.83 8.51 6.21
N GLY A 181 9.87 9.02 5.43
CA GLY A 181 8.59 9.53 5.94
C GLY A 181 7.77 8.46 6.69
N THR A 182 7.73 7.22 6.17
CA THR A 182 7.08 6.10 6.87
C THR A 182 7.76 5.76 8.20
N LEU A 183 9.09 5.85 8.27
CA LEU A 183 9.83 5.62 9.50
C LEU A 183 9.53 6.71 10.54
N ILE A 184 9.49 7.97 10.12
CA ILE A 184 9.13 9.10 10.99
C ILE A 184 7.73 8.91 11.56
N VAL A 185 6.74 8.64 10.71
CA VAL A 185 5.35 8.41 11.16
C VAL A 185 5.24 7.18 12.06
N ALA A 186 5.98 6.11 11.77
CA ALA A 186 5.99 4.91 12.61
C ALA A 186 6.54 5.20 14.02
N VAL A 187 7.63 5.97 14.12
CA VAL A 187 8.20 6.40 15.41
C VAL A 187 7.21 7.26 16.17
N ILE A 188 6.58 8.24 15.52
CA ILE A 188 5.57 9.11 16.15
C ILE A 188 4.42 8.27 16.71
N ARG A 189 3.87 7.33 15.94
CA ARG A 189 2.76 6.47 16.40
C ARG A 189 3.18 5.56 17.56
N ALA A 190 4.39 5.02 17.52
CA ALA A 190 4.93 4.24 18.63
C ALA A 190 5.06 5.10 19.89
N SER A 191 5.60 6.31 19.78
CA SER A 191 5.72 7.25 20.90
C SER A 191 4.34 7.63 21.47
N MET A 192 3.35 7.95 20.63
CA MET A 192 1.99 8.26 21.09
C MET A 192 1.34 7.10 21.85
N LEU A 193 1.61 5.85 21.45
CA LEU A 193 1.14 4.67 22.17
C LEU A 193 1.77 4.59 23.58
N TYR A 194 3.07 4.87 23.71
CA TYR A 194 3.74 4.91 25.01
C TYR A 194 3.25 6.04 25.91
N PHE A 195 2.84 7.17 25.33
CA PHE A 195 2.21 8.27 26.08
C PHE A 195 0.74 8.03 26.43
N GLY A 196 0.19 6.84 26.13
CA GLY A 196 -1.17 6.46 26.52
C GLY A 196 -2.28 7.07 25.66
N ILE A 197 -1.95 7.62 24.49
CA ILE A 197 -2.95 8.15 23.56
C ILE A 197 -3.64 6.97 22.86
N ALA A 198 -4.96 6.87 23.03
CA ALA A 198 -5.76 5.79 22.48
C ALA A 198 -5.63 5.71 20.94
N ALA A 199 -5.55 4.49 20.40
CA ALA A 199 -5.35 4.24 18.96
C ALA A 199 -6.44 4.83 18.05
N THR A 200 -7.63 5.11 18.60
CA THR A 200 -8.73 5.81 17.91
C THR A 200 -8.47 7.30 17.73
N GLN A 201 -7.64 7.91 18.57
CA GLN A 201 -7.23 9.32 18.51
C GLN A 201 -5.94 9.52 17.68
N GLN A 202 -5.37 8.43 17.15
CA GLN A 202 -4.15 8.43 16.31
C GLN A 202 -4.45 8.40 14.80
N GLN A 203 -5.73 8.51 14.41
CA GLN A 203 -6.23 8.40 13.04
C GLN A 203 -6.45 9.77 12.43
#